data_AF-A0A6J4S8R2-F1
#
_entry.id   AF-A0A6J4S8R2-F1
#
_cell.length_a   1.000
_cell.length_b   1.000
_cell.length_c   1.000
_cell.angle_alpha   90.00
_cell.angle_beta   90.00
_cell.angle_gamma   90.00
#
_symmetry.space_group_name_H-M   'P 1'
#
loop_
_entity.id
_entity.type
_entity.pdbx_description
1 polymer ?
#
loop_
_entity_poly.entity_id
_entity_poly.type
_entity_poly.pdbx_seq_one_letter_code
_entity_poly.pdbx_strand_id
1 'polypeptide(L)'
;MEDRERIYPAPDADNFARERLSAKRYGHTLRVAKTAEVLAHAHGLDPARARLAALLHDAARETPSEEFLGLAEDLGLSVGEPERESPKLLHGPVAAELARRELGVEDEGVLEAIRDHTTGRPGMSSLSLVLYVADKIEPARGYPSVDNLRRLARRDLRAAAAESLRRSIAHNEERGRPTHPASVEALGWLEEAEEGA
;
A
#
# COMPACT_ATOMS: atom_id res chain seq x y z
N MET A 1 -21.44 9.66 24.10
CA MET A 1 -20.98 9.55 22.71
C MET A 1 -20.33 8.19 22.63
N GLU A 2 -21.08 7.20 22.16
CA GLU A 2 -20.74 5.79 22.32
C GLU A 2 -19.55 5.45 21.43
N ASP A 3 -18.43 5.11 22.06
CA ASP A 3 -17.27 4.48 21.46
C ASP A 3 -17.69 3.08 21.05
N ARG A 4 -18.33 2.95 19.87
CA ARG A 4 -18.57 1.67 19.26
C ARG A 4 -17.20 1.12 18.90
N GLU A 5 -16.73 0.16 19.69
CA GLU A 5 -15.59 -0.69 19.41
C GLU A 5 -15.67 -1.09 17.93
N ARG A 6 -14.85 -0.44 17.09
CA ARG A 6 -14.93 -0.61 15.63
C ARG A 6 -14.29 -1.96 15.34
N ILE A 7 -15.11 -3.01 15.39
CA ILE A 7 -14.67 -4.38 15.11
C ILE A 7 -14.37 -4.44 13.61
N TYR A 8 -13.09 -4.24 13.27
CA TYR A 8 -12.59 -4.55 11.95
C TYR A 8 -12.64 -6.07 11.75
N PRO A 9 -12.99 -6.56 10.54
CA PRO A 9 -13.08 -8.00 10.24
C PRO A 9 -11.68 -8.64 10.13
N ALA A 10 -10.85 -8.49 11.16
CA ALA A 10 -9.44 -8.87 11.14
C ALA A 10 -9.20 -10.39 10.99
N PRO A 11 -10.01 -11.30 11.59
CA PRO A 11 -9.92 -12.73 11.31
C PRO A 11 -10.29 -13.06 9.86
N ASP A 12 -11.32 -12.42 9.32
CA ASP A 12 -11.77 -12.68 7.94
C ASP A 12 -10.77 -12.14 6.93
N ALA A 13 -10.16 -10.98 7.18
CA ALA A 13 -9.10 -10.43 6.34
C ALA A 13 -7.84 -11.30 6.31
N ASP A 14 -7.50 -11.98 7.42
CA ASP A 14 -6.37 -12.89 7.48
C ASP A 14 -6.59 -14.13 6.59
N ASN A 15 -7.77 -14.76 6.73
CA ASN A 15 -8.17 -15.89 5.91
C ASN A 15 -8.26 -15.50 4.43
N PHE A 16 -8.86 -14.35 4.14
CA PHE A 16 -9.00 -13.82 2.79
C PHE A 16 -7.65 -13.68 2.07
N ALA A 17 -6.65 -13.12 2.77
CA ALA A 17 -5.29 -13.00 2.25
C ALA A 17 -4.61 -14.38 2.12
N ARG A 18 -4.76 -15.25 3.12
CA ARG A 18 -4.13 -16.59 3.15
C ARG A 18 -4.60 -17.47 1.99
N GLU A 19 -5.88 -17.42 1.63
CA GLU A 19 -6.46 -18.24 0.56
C GLU A 19 -6.04 -17.79 -0.84
N ARG A 20 -5.69 -16.51 -1.01
CA ARG A 20 -5.36 -15.90 -2.31
C ARG A 20 -3.86 -15.80 -2.58
N LEU A 21 -3.03 -15.98 -1.56
CA LEU A 21 -1.60 -15.72 -1.64
C LEU A 21 -0.79 -16.98 -1.34
N SER A 22 0.28 -17.18 -2.10
CA SER A 22 1.30 -18.17 -1.77
C SER A 22 1.83 -17.96 -0.36
N ALA A 23 2.31 -19.04 0.28
CA ALA A 23 2.86 -18.97 1.64
C ALA A 23 3.97 -17.91 1.78
N LYS A 24 4.77 -17.70 0.73
CA LYS A 24 5.81 -16.67 0.68
C LYS A 24 5.21 -15.27 0.74
N ARG A 25 4.19 -15.00 -0.08
CA ARG A 25 3.53 -13.70 -0.19
C ARG A 25 2.70 -13.40 1.05
N TYR A 26 1.93 -14.38 1.54
CA TYR A 26 1.21 -14.26 2.79
C TYR A 26 2.16 -14.00 3.98
N GLY A 27 3.31 -14.67 4.04
CA GLY A 27 4.34 -14.37 5.03
C GLY A 27 4.87 -12.93 4.95
N HIS A 28 4.98 -12.37 3.74
CA HIS A 28 5.27 -10.94 3.55
C HIS A 28 4.12 -10.07 4.07
N THR A 29 2.88 -10.34 3.68
CA THR A 29 1.68 -9.65 4.15
C THR A 29 1.60 -9.57 5.68
N LEU A 30 1.87 -10.67 6.39
CA LEU A 30 1.89 -10.68 7.87
C LEU A 30 2.96 -9.76 8.45
N ARG A 31 4.14 -9.70 7.82
CA ARG A 31 5.23 -8.81 8.24
C ARG A 31 4.92 -7.34 7.95
N VAL A 32 4.27 -7.05 6.82
CA VAL A 32 3.76 -5.71 6.50
C VAL A 32 2.71 -5.31 7.52
N ALA A 33 1.74 -6.18 7.84
CA ALA A 33 0.72 -5.91 8.84
C ALA A 33 1.32 -5.59 10.21
N LYS A 34 2.31 -6.38 10.67
CA LYS A 34 2.99 -6.09 11.93
C LYS A 34 3.76 -4.76 11.91
N THR A 35 4.38 -4.45 10.79
CA THR A 35 5.13 -3.20 10.60
C THR A 35 4.18 -2.00 10.58
N ALA A 36 3.04 -2.11 9.90
CA ALA A 36 2.02 -1.08 9.80
C ALA A 36 1.39 -0.78 11.17
N GLU A 37 1.10 -1.79 12.00
CA GLU A 37 0.65 -1.60 13.39
C GLU A 37 1.66 -0.78 14.21
N VAL A 38 2.94 -1.12 14.11
CA VAL A 38 4.01 -0.45 14.86
C VAL A 38 4.17 1.00 14.41
N LEU A 39 4.12 1.27 13.10
CA LEU A 39 4.16 2.62 12.57
C LEU A 39 2.91 3.41 12.97
N ALA A 40 1.71 2.82 12.87
CA ALA A 40 0.48 3.46 13.29
C ALA A 40 0.54 3.89 14.76
N HIS A 41 0.98 3.00 15.66
CA HIS A 41 1.21 3.35 17.06
C HIS A 41 2.20 4.51 17.24
N ALA A 42 3.34 4.48 16.53
CA ALA A 42 4.35 5.53 16.64
C ALA A 42 3.85 6.92 16.18
N HIS A 43 2.86 6.95 15.29
CA HIS A 43 2.27 8.16 14.72
C HIS A 43 0.88 8.49 15.25
N GLY A 44 0.42 7.83 16.33
CA GLY A 44 -0.87 8.10 16.96
C GLY A 44 -2.10 7.76 16.11
N LEU A 45 -1.96 6.82 15.17
CA LEU A 45 -3.04 6.31 14.33
C LEU A 45 -3.64 5.03 14.91
N ASP A 46 -4.84 4.67 14.46
CA ASP A 46 -5.49 3.41 14.80
C ASP A 46 -4.70 2.20 14.22
N PRO A 47 -4.09 1.36 15.06
CA PRO A 47 -3.32 0.20 14.61
C PRO A 47 -4.18 -0.86 13.92
N ALA A 48 -5.45 -1.01 14.30
CA ALA A 48 -6.33 -2.01 13.72
C ALA A 48 -6.67 -1.67 12.26
N ARG A 49 -6.85 -0.37 11.94
CA ARG A 49 -6.99 0.13 10.56
C ARG A 49 -5.75 -0.17 9.72
N ALA A 50 -4.58 0.15 10.26
CA ALA A 50 -3.31 -0.10 9.58
C ALA A 50 -3.07 -1.58 9.33
N ARG A 51 -3.39 -2.43 10.32
CA ARG A 51 -3.32 -3.88 10.19
C ARG A 51 -4.27 -4.40 9.10
N LEU A 52 -5.52 -3.94 9.09
CA LEU A 52 -6.51 -4.37 8.09
C LEU A 52 -6.05 -4.00 6.68
N ALA A 53 -5.66 -2.75 6.46
CA ALA A 53 -5.16 -2.29 5.16
C ALA A 53 -3.95 -3.14 4.70
N ALA A 54 -3.03 -3.40 5.62
CA ALA A 54 -1.84 -4.19 5.35
C ALA A 54 -2.11 -5.67 5.10
N LEU A 55 -3.12 -6.29 5.72
CA LEU A 55 -3.49 -7.66 5.39
C LEU A 55 -4.03 -7.80 3.97
N LEU A 56 -4.74 -6.78 3.50
CA LEU A 56 -5.47 -6.83 2.25
C LEU A 56 -4.69 -6.25 1.06
N HIS A 57 -3.62 -5.48 1.29
CA HIS A 57 -2.95 -4.69 0.25
C HIS A 57 -2.52 -5.48 -1.00
N ASP A 58 -2.01 -6.70 -0.79
CA ASP A 58 -1.48 -7.57 -1.83
C ASP A 58 -2.47 -8.70 -2.19
N ALA A 59 -3.74 -8.66 -1.75
CA ALA A 59 -4.68 -9.78 -1.87
C ALA A 59 -4.97 -10.19 -3.33
N ALA A 60 -4.75 -9.30 -4.31
CA ALA A 60 -4.85 -9.59 -5.74
C ALA A 60 -3.48 -9.76 -6.42
N ARG A 61 -2.37 -9.77 -5.68
CA ARG A 61 -1.01 -9.70 -6.25
C ARG A 61 -0.61 -10.89 -7.11
N GLU A 62 -1.22 -12.04 -6.87
CA GLU A 62 -0.91 -13.30 -7.55
C GLU A 62 -1.95 -13.67 -8.62
N THR A 63 -2.90 -12.78 -8.91
CA THR A 63 -3.76 -12.87 -10.10
C THR A 63 -2.91 -12.92 -11.37
N PRO A 64 -3.24 -13.80 -12.34
CA PRO A 64 -2.57 -13.85 -13.63
C PRO A 64 -2.59 -12.50 -14.35
N SER A 65 -1.52 -12.19 -15.09
CA SER A 65 -1.35 -10.84 -15.66
C SER A 65 -2.41 -10.51 -16.70
N GLU A 66 -2.82 -11.53 -17.44
CA GLU A 66 -3.82 -11.52 -18.50
C GLU A 66 -5.25 -11.30 -17.98
N GLU A 67 -5.51 -11.58 -16.70
CA GLU A 67 -6.84 -11.45 -16.08
C GLU A 67 -7.10 -10.05 -15.52
N PHE A 68 -6.05 -9.30 -15.18
CA PHE A 68 -6.19 -7.99 -14.52
C PHE A 68 -7.03 -6.98 -15.28
N LEU A 69 -6.92 -6.94 -16.62
CA LEU A 69 -7.67 -5.97 -17.42
C LEU A 69 -9.17 -6.28 -17.43
N GLY A 70 -9.53 -7.56 -17.55
CA GLY A 70 -10.93 -8.00 -17.47
C GLY A 70 -11.50 -7.79 -16.07
N LEU A 71 -10.75 -8.17 -15.03
CA LEU A 71 -11.14 -7.91 -13.65
C LEU A 71 -11.33 -6.41 -13.37
N ALA A 72 -10.44 -5.56 -13.86
CA ALA A 72 -10.56 -4.12 -13.69
C ALA A 72 -11.85 -3.59 -14.36
N GLU A 73 -12.19 -4.09 -15.55
CA GLU A 73 -13.44 -3.74 -16.24
C GLU A 73 -14.69 -4.21 -15.45
N ASP A 74 -14.72 -5.48 -15.02
CA ASP A 74 -15.83 -6.05 -14.24
C ASP A 74 -16.03 -5.33 -12.88
N LEU A 75 -14.93 -4.83 -12.32
CA LEU A 75 -14.91 -4.06 -11.08
C LEU A 75 -15.20 -2.57 -11.32
N GLY A 76 -15.29 -2.11 -12.56
CA GLY A 76 -15.55 -0.70 -12.90
C GLY A 76 -14.35 0.21 -12.60
N LEU A 77 -13.14 -0.33 -12.59
CA LEU A 77 -11.89 0.40 -12.36
C LEU A 77 -11.44 1.10 -13.64
N SER A 78 -10.90 2.30 -13.48
CA SER A 78 -10.26 3.02 -14.58
C SER A 78 -8.89 2.41 -14.88
N VAL A 79 -8.63 2.13 -16.16
CA VAL A 79 -7.38 1.53 -16.64
C VAL A 79 -6.71 2.50 -17.62
N GLY A 80 -5.58 3.08 -17.20
CA GLY A 80 -4.76 3.95 -18.02
C GLY A 80 -3.75 3.18 -18.87
N GLU A 81 -2.97 3.91 -19.65
CA GLU A 81 -1.90 3.33 -20.46
C GLU A 81 -0.84 2.59 -19.62
N PRO A 82 -0.38 3.12 -18.47
CA PRO A 82 0.58 2.40 -17.62
C PRO A 82 0.06 1.03 -17.16
N GLU A 83 -1.22 0.92 -16.79
CA GLU A 83 -1.84 -0.33 -16.41
C GLU A 83 -2.01 -1.29 -17.61
N ARG A 84 -2.21 -0.78 -18.83
CA ARG A 84 -2.25 -1.62 -20.04
C ARG A 84 -0.89 -2.20 -20.37
N GLU A 85 0.17 -1.41 -20.23
CA GLU A 85 1.55 -1.86 -20.41
C GLU A 85 2.00 -2.81 -19.28
N SER A 86 1.54 -2.56 -18.05
CA SER A 86 1.84 -3.38 -16.88
C SER A 86 0.59 -3.69 -16.04
N PRO A 87 -0.21 -4.70 -16.43
CA PRO A 87 -1.47 -5.02 -15.75
C PRO A 87 -1.33 -5.33 -14.27
N LYS A 88 -0.14 -5.78 -13.84
CA LYS A 88 0.16 -6.01 -12.42
C LYS A 88 0.11 -4.76 -11.56
N LEU A 89 0.13 -3.55 -12.12
CA LEU A 89 -0.11 -2.32 -11.36
C LEU A 89 -1.52 -2.27 -10.76
N LEU A 90 -2.48 -2.98 -11.37
CA LEU A 90 -3.88 -3.02 -10.92
C LEU A 90 -4.12 -3.82 -9.63
N HIS A 91 -3.14 -4.56 -9.10
CA HIS A 91 -3.38 -5.37 -7.90
C HIS A 91 -3.81 -4.56 -6.67
N GLY A 92 -3.31 -3.34 -6.49
CA GLY A 92 -3.77 -2.46 -5.40
C GLY A 92 -5.24 -2.07 -5.57
N PRO A 93 -5.62 -1.43 -6.70
CA PRO A 93 -7.02 -1.11 -6.99
C PRO A 93 -7.98 -2.31 -6.96
N VAL A 94 -7.57 -3.44 -7.54
CA VAL A 94 -8.36 -4.68 -7.51
C VAL A 94 -8.51 -5.20 -6.08
N ALA A 95 -7.43 -5.26 -5.29
CA ALA A 95 -7.49 -5.71 -3.90
C ALA A 95 -8.40 -4.82 -3.04
N ALA A 96 -8.41 -3.50 -3.26
CA ALA A 96 -9.32 -2.59 -2.58
C ALA A 96 -10.78 -2.90 -2.91
N GLU A 97 -11.10 -3.14 -4.18
CA GLU A 97 -12.47 -3.42 -4.58
C GLU A 97 -12.94 -4.81 -4.14
N LEU A 98 -12.06 -5.82 -4.17
CA LEU A 98 -12.34 -7.14 -3.60
C LEU A 98 -12.61 -7.05 -2.09
N ALA A 99 -11.80 -6.29 -1.35
CA ALA A 99 -12.02 -6.05 0.08
C ALA A 99 -13.37 -5.39 0.35
N ARG A 100 -13.78 -4.44 -0.50
CA ARG A 100 -15.11 -3.81 -0.40
C ARG A 100 -16.23 -4.83 -0.65
N ARG A 101 -16.19 -5.53 -1.79
CA ARG A 101 -17.30 -6.36 -2.27
C ARG A 101 -17.43 -7.69 -1.52
N GLU A 102 -16.33 -8.34 -1.20
CA GLU A 102 -16.33 -9.69 -0.62
C GLU A 102 -16.24 -9.70 0.91
N LEU A 103 -15.54 -8.72 1.51
CA LEU A 103 -15.40 -8.61 2.97
C LEU A 103 -16.27 -7.50 3.59
N GLY A 104 -16.97 -6.71 2.78
CA GLY A 104 -17.81 -5.62 3.28
C GLY A 104 -17.01 -4.50 3.96
N VAL A 105 -15.75 -4.28 3.57
CA VAL A 105 -14.95 -3.18 4.12
C VAL A 105 -15.51 -1.85 3.61
N GLU A 106 -16.03 -1.02 4.53
CA GLU A 106 -16.62 0.29 4.21
C GLU A 106 -15.70 1.48 4.58
N ASP A 107 -14.59 1.22 5.28
CA ASP A 107 -13.65 2.27 5.69
C ASP A 107 -12.84 2.78 4.49
N GLU A 108 -13.27 3.90 3.89
CA GLU A 108 -12.63 4.41 2.68
C GLU A 108 -11.14 4.75 2.87
N GLY A 109 -10.71 5.12 4.08
CA GLY A 109 -9.28 5.36 4.34
C GLY A 109 -8.46 4.08 4.25
N VAL A 110 -9.01 2.94 4.65
CA VAL A 110 -8.37 1.62 4.49
C VAL A 110 -8.33 1.23 3.01
N LEU A 111 -9.45 1.39 2.29
CA LEU A 111 -9.56 1.05 0.88
C LEU A 111 -8.63 1.90 0.02
N GLU A 112 -8.53 3.19 0.32
CA GLU A 112 -7.61 4.12 -0.33
C GLU A 112 -6.15 3.75 -0.07
N ALA A 113 -5.79 3.44 1.18
CA ALA A 113 -4.44 2.97 1.49
C ALA A 113 -4.07 1.73 0.67
N ILE A 114 -5.00 0.76 0.54
CA ILE A 114 -4.80 -0.44 -0.30
C ILE A 114 -4.66 -0.07 -1.78
N ARG A 115 -5.53 0.79 -2.29
CA ARG A 115 -5.57 1.19 -3.71
C ARG A 115 -4.24 1.79 -4.16
N ASP A 116 -3.69 2.67 -3.35
CA ASP A 116 -2.55 3.51 -3.73
C ASP A 116 -1.19 2.96 -3.26
N HIS A 117 -1.14 1.81 -2.58
CA HIS A 117 0.08 1.34 -1.90
C HIS A 117 1.27 1.06 -2.83
N THR A 118 1.02 0.87 -4.14
CA THR A 118 2.07 0.58 -5.12
C THR A 118 2.69 1.84 -5.69
N THR A 119 1.85 2.76 -6.20
CA THR A 119 2.30 3.95 -6.93
C THR A 119 2.38 5.17 -6.02
N GLY A 120 1.63 5.20 -4.93
CA GLY A 120 1.29 6.41 -4.20
C GLY A 120 0.34 7.30 -5.01
N ARG A 121 -0.08 8.41 -4.37
CA ARG A 121 -0.79 9.53 -5.01
C ARG A 121 -0.52 10.84 -4.26
N PRO A 122 -0.69 12.02 -4.89
CA PRO A 122 -0.78 13.28 -4.17
C PRO A 122 -1.88 13.24 -3.12
N GLY A 123 -1.61 13.77 -1.92
CA GLY A 123 -2.61 13.84 -0.85
C GLY A 123 -2.84 12.53 -0.10
N MET A 124 -1.88 11.59 -0.11
CA MET A 124 -1.97 10.35 0.68
C MET A 124 -2.27 10.66 2.16
N SER A 125 -3.25 9.95 2.72
CA SER A 125 -3.54 10.03 4.15
C SER A 125 -2.39 9.46 4.99
N SER A 126 -2.35 9.77 6.29
CA SER A 126 -1.37 9.18 7.20
C SER A 126 -1.43 7.64 7.21
N LEU A 127 -2.62 7.06 7.04
CA LEU A 127 -2.80 5.60 6.92
C LEU A 127 -2.20 5.07 5.61
N SER A 128 -2.41 5.76 4.50
CA SER A 128 -1.80 5.43 3.21
C SER A 128 -0.27 5.49 3.28
N LEU A 129 0.28 6.52 3.93
CA LEU A 129 1.73 6.64 4.17
C LEU A 129 2.26 5.49 5.04
N VAL A 130 1.55 5.12 6.11
CA VAL A 130 1.91 3.95 6.93
C VAL A 130 1.99 2.69 6.09
N LEU A 131 0.95 2.38 5.30
CA LEU A 131 0.92 1.16 4.50
C LEU A 131 2.00 1.17 3.42
N TYR A 132 2.13 2.28 2.69
CA TYR A 132 3.13 2.45 1.63
C TYR A 132 4.54 2.19 2.17
N VAL A 133 4.90 2.82 3.28
CA VAL A 133 6.23 2.66 3.90
C VAL A 133 6.40 1.27 4.49
N ALA A 134 5.38 0.71 5.16
CA ALA A 134 5.45 -0.62 5.77
C ALA A 134 5.80 -1.72 4.77
N ASP A 135 5.22 -1.72 3.56
CA ASP A 135 5.55 -2.68 2.50
C ASP A 135 7.05 -2.61 2.10
N LYS A 136 7.62 -1.40 2.08
CA LYS A 136 9.03 -1.21 1.72
C LYS A 136 9.99 -1.55 2.84
N ILE A 137 9.58 -1.47 4.10
CA ILE A 137 10.51 -1.60 5.24
C ILE A 137 10.33 -2.85 6.10
N GLU A 138 9.36 -3.71 5.77
CA GLU A 138 9.10 -4.93 6.54
C GLU A 138 10.39 -5.75 6.80
N PRO A 139 10.50 -6.49 7.92
CA PRO A 139 11.78 -7.03 8.41
C PRO A 139 12.59 -7.90 7.44
N ALA A 140 11.96 -8.58 6.48
CA ALA A 140 12.66 -9.41 5.50
C ALA A 140 13.15 -8.62 4.27
N ARG A 141 12.81 -7.33 4.14
CA ARG A 141 13.43 -6.44 3.15
C ARG A 141 14.88 -6.16 3.57
N GLY A 142 15.81 -6.34 2.63
CA GLY A 142 17.25 -6.32 2.90
C GLY A 142 18.07 -5.53 1.88
N TYR A 143 17.58 -4.38 1.41
CA TYR A 143 18.34 -3.50 0.52
C TYR A 143 19.21 -2.51 1.31
N PRO A 144 20.31 -1.98 0.73
CA PRO A 144 21.37 -1.27 1.47
C PRO A 144 20.93 -0.12 2.40
N SER A 145 19.79 0.52 2.13
CA SER A 145 19.29 1.67 2.90
C SER A 145 18.10 1.37 3.82
N VAL A 146 17.63 0.13 3.87
CA VAL A 146 16.36 -0.20 4.55
C VAL A 146 16.37 0.18 6.03
N ASP A 147 17.49 0.03 6.72
CA ASP A 147 17.59 0.36 8.15
C ASP A 147 17.53 1.86 8.41
N ASN A 148 18.09 2.68 7.51
CA ASN A 148 17.97 4.13 7.59
C ASN A 148 16.49 4.53 7.39
N LEU A 149 15.83 3.91 6.42
CA LEU A 149 14.42 4.15 6.12
C LEU A 149 13.51 3.70 7.27
N ARG A 150 13.81 2.57 7.94
CA ARG A 150 13.10 2.13 9.15
C ARG A 150 13.20 3.15 10.29
N ARG A 151 14.36 3.76 10.49
CA ARG A 151 14.54 4.80 11.50
C ARG A 151 13.81 6.09 11.13
N LEU A 152 13.86 6.48 9.86
CA LEU A 152 13.15 7.65 9.34
C LEU A 152 11.64 7.48 9.50
N ALA A 153 11.09 6.34 9.08
CA ALA A 153 9.66 6.03 9.14
C ALA A 153 9.05 6.15 10.54
N ARG A 154 9.83 5.88 11.60
CA ARG A 154 9.36 6.05 12.99
C ARG A 154 9.25 7.51 13.43
N ARG A 155 9.97 8.42 12.77
CA ARG A 155 10.03 9.84 13.12
C ARG A 155 9.17 10.68 12.19
N ASP A 156 9.18 10.35 10.91
CA ASP A 156 8.53 11.08 9.84
C ASP A 156 8.11 10.13 8.71
N LEU A 157 6.80 9.86 8.63
CA LEU A 157 6.24 9.03 7.57
C LEU A 157 6.32 9.69 6.20
N ARG A 158 6.20 11.02 6.14
CA ARG A 158 6.19 11.76 4.88
C ARG A 158 7.58 11.71 4.26
N ALA A 159 8.61 12.04 5.04
CA ALA A 159 10.00 11.94 4.59
C ALA A 159 10.39 10.51 4.22
N ALA A 160 9.92 9.50 4.97
CA ALA A 160 10.16 8.10 4.62
C ALA A 160 9.46 7.69 3.31
N ALA A 161 8.22 8.15 3.07
CA ALA A 161 7.53 7.89 1.81
C ALA A 161 8.25 8.56 0.62
N ALA A 162 8.71 9.81 0.80
CA ALA A 162 9.45 10.55 -0.24
C ALA A 162 10.74 9.83 -0.61
N GLU A 163 11.52 9.42 0.39
CA GLU A 163 12.76 8.68 0.19
C GLU A 163 12.51 7.30 -0.47
N SER A 164 11.40 6.64 -0.13
CA SER A 164 11.00 5.38 -0.76
C SER A 164 10.63 5.55 -2.23
N LEU A 165 9.85 6.59 -2.55
CA LEU A 165 9.47 6.92 -3.92
C LEU A 165 10.68 7.31 -4.76
N ARG A 166 11.54 8.22 -4.26
CA ARG A 166 12.78 8.64 -4.93
C ARG A 166 13.64 7.44 -5.33
N ARG A 167 13.79 6.47 -4.42
CA ARG A 167 14.52 5.23 -4.70
C ARG A 167 13.80 4.36 -5.73
N SER A 168 12.48 4.22 -5.64
CA SER A 168 11.71 3.43 -6.61
C SER A 168 11.80 4.01 -8.02
N ILE A 169 11.76 5.34 -8.14
CA ILE A 169 11.87 6.07 -9.41
C ILE A 169 13.27 5.90 -9.99
N ALA A 170 14.32 6.19 -9.21
CA ALA A 170 15.70 6.01 -9.65
C ALA A 170 15.98 4.56 -10.08
N HIS A 171 15.42 3.59 -9.36
CA HIS A 171 15.56 2.18 -9.70
C HIS A 171 14.90 1.78 -11.04
N ASN A 172 13.76 2.39 -11.37
CA ASN A 172 13.10 2.19 -12.66
C ASN A 172 13.92 2.83 -13.78
N GLU A 173 14.40 4.05 -13.57
CA GLU A 173 15.25 4.79 -14.52
C GLU A 173 16.55 4.03 -14.84
N GLU A 174 17.27 3.56 -13.80
CA GLU A 174 18.48 2.73 -13.95
C GLU A 174 18.25 1.47 -14.79
N ARG A 175 17.01 0.96 -14.82
CA ARG A 175 16.62 -0.23 -15.59
C ARG A 175 15.92 0.08 -16.90
N GLY A 176 15.81 1.36 -17.28
CA GLY A 176 15.09 1.79 -18.47
C GLY A 176 13.60 1.41 -18.45
N ARG A 177 12.99 1.31 -17.26
CA ARG A 177 11.57 1.01 -17.10
C ARG A 177 10.78 2.30 -16.90
N PRO A 178 9.55 2.39 -17.44
CA PRO A 178 8.70 3.54 -17.18
C PRO A 178 8.33 3.61 -15.69
N THR A 179 8.30 4.84 -15.18
CA THR A 179 7.76 5.15 -13.85
C THR A 179 6.32 5.60 -14.01
N HIS A 180 5.43 5.09 -13.16
CA HIS A 180 4.03 5.51 -13.18
C HIS A 180 3.90 7.02 -12.85
N PRO A 181 3.13 7.81 -13.64
CA PRO A 181 2.98 9.26 -13.42
C PRO A 181 2.57 9.63 -11.98
N ALA A 182 1.62 8.89 -11.39
CA ALA A 182 1.20 9.10 -10.01
C ALA A 182 2.34 8.98 -8.99
N SER A 183 3.40 8.19 -9.25
CA SER A 183 4.56 8.14 -8.37
C SER A 183 5.42 9.40 -8.44
N VAL A 184 5.53 10.00 -9.62
CA VAL A 184 6.23 11.29 -9.80
C VAL A 184 5.44 12.40 -9.13
N GLU A 185 4.13 12.45 -9.36
CA GLU A 185 3.25 13.44 -8.73
C GLU A 185 3.21 13.29 -7.20
N ALA A 186 3.17 12.05 -6.70
CA ALA A 186 3.23 11.79 -5.26
C ALA A 186 4.55 12.26 -4.66
N LEU A 187 5.68 12.05 -5.34
CA LEU A 187 6.98 12.54 -4.87
C LEU A 187 7.00 14.07 -4.82
N GLY A 188 6.58 14.75 -5.89
CA GLY A 188 6.50 16.22 -5.93
C GLY A 188 5.66 16.76 -4.78
N TRP A 189 4.45 16.22 -4.57
CA TRP A 189 3.61 16.59 -3.44
C TRP A 189 4.31 16.39 -2.08
N LEU A 190 5.00 15.26 -1.89
CA LEU A 190 5.69 14.97 -0.64
C LEU A 190 6.78 16.00 -0.32
N GLU A 191 7.53 16.44 -1.34
CA GLU A 191 8.64 17.39 -1.24
C GLU A 191 8.18 18.86 -1.10
N GLU A 192 7.09 19.26 -1.75
CA GLU A 192 6.55 20.64 -1.66
C GLU A 192 6.19 21.08 -0.23
N ALA A 193 5.84 20.14 0.65
CA ALA A 193 5.50 20.46 2.03
C ALA A 193 6.72 20.75 2.93
N GLU A 194 7.94 20.51 2.47
CA GLU A 194 9.17 20.89 3.20
C GLU A 194 9.54 22.38 3.03
N GLU A 195 9.02 23.06 2.00
CA GLU A 195 9.35 24.47 1.70
C GLU A 195 8.47 25.49 2.44
N GLY A 196 7.48 25.03 3.21
CA GLY A 196 6.45 25.89 3.84
C GLY A 196 6.48 26.00 5.37
N ALA A 197 7.53 25.52 6.05
CA ALA A 197 7.64 25.52 7.52
C ALA A 197 8.64 26.56 8.06
#